data_AF-A0A1B1MQ07-F1
#
_entry.id   AF-A0A1B1MQ07-F1
#
_cell.length_a   1.000
_cell.length_b   1.000
_cell.length_c   1.000
_cell.angle_alpha   90.00
_cell.angle_beta   90.00
_cell.angle_gamma   90.00
#
_symmetry.space_group_name_H-M   'P 1'
#
loop_
_entity.id
_entity.type
_entity.pdbx_description
1 polymer ?
#
loop_
_entity_poly.entity_id
_entity_poly.type
_entity_poly.pdbx_seq_one_letter_code
_entity_poly.pdbx_strand_id
1 'polypeptide(L)'
;MRIASGQGPCVECYRTGASQANIDLVGAESAAAWPHFVSRACETGDAVTHAIPLRLRNRVVGALNLFQNTPRKLGEDDIALAQALADVATIAILQERTLEQSYVENGLLENALTSRILIEQVKGVLAERWNTSVDDAFAAFRSYARARHLRLSELAARIIAGDFDTAAIPAPTTTRPGDHHD
;
A
#
# COMPACT_ATOMS: atom_id res chain seq x y z
N MET A 1 7.49 10.87 16.30
CA MET A 1 7.65 12.27 15.84
C MET A 1 8.11 12.27 14.38
N ARG A 2 7.30 12.74 13.42
CA ARG A 2 7.73 12.92 12.02
C ARG A 2 8.46 14.25 11.89
N ILE A 3 9.78 14.22 11.67
CA ILE A 3 10.58 15.43 11.48
C ILE A 3 10.48 15.84 9.99
N ALA A 4 9.50 16.70 9.68
CA ALA A 4 9.19 17.15 8.32
C ALA A 4 9.96 18.42 7.89
N SER A 5 11.09 18.74 8.52
CA SER A 5 11.80 20.02 8.31
C SER A 5 12.94 19.96 7.28
N GLY A 6 13.23 18.80 6.68
CA GLY A 6 14.32 18.66 5.69
C GLY A 6 15.72 19.03 6.22
N GLN A 7 15.84 19.24 7.52
CA GLN A 7 17.04 19.67 8.25
C GLN A 7 17.12 18.89 9.57
N GLY A 8 18.35 18.62 10.02
CA GLY A 8 18.63 17.94 11.30
C GLY A 8 19.65 16.81 11.15
N PRO A 9 20.19 16.29 12.28
CA PRO A 9 21.17 15.20 12.29
C PRO A 9 20.73 13.96 11.51
N CYS A 10 19.42 13.69 11.46
CA CYS A 10 18.85 12.57 10.73
C CYS A 10 18.96 12.70 9.21
N VAL A 11 18.92 13.93 8.69
CA VAL A 11 19.05 14.21 7.26
C VAL A 11 20.51 14.05 6.83
N GLU A 12 21.44 14.53 7.66
CA GLU A 12 22.87 14.35 7.41
C GLU A 12 23.26 12.87 7.51
N CYS A 13 22.73 12.17 8.51
CA CYS A 13 22.90 10.73 8.67
C CYS A 13 22.37 9.96 7.45
N TYR A 14 21.17 10.32 6.95
CA TYR A 14 20.62 9.72 5.75
C TYR A 14 21.49 9.98 4.50
N ARG A 15 22.00 11.21 4.33
CA ARG A 15 22.80 11.60 3.16
C ARG A 15 24.19 10.98 3.14
N THR A 16 24.90 11.06 4.26
CA THR A 16 26.28 10.56 4.38
C THR A 16 26.33 9.07 4.64
N GLY A 17 25.25 8.52 5.16
CA GLY A 17 25.22 7.17 5.72
C GLY A 17 26.01 7.04 7.02
N ALA A 18 26.61 8.10 7.57
CA ALA A 18 27.38 8.05 8.81
C ALA A 18 26.50 8.33 10.03
N SER A 19 26.81 7.70 11.16
CA SER A 19 26.14 7.98 12.43
C SER A 19 26.51 9.38 12.92
N GLN A 20 25.51 10.16 13.34
CA GLN A 20 25.67 11.48 13.94
C GLN A 20 25.35 11.33 15.43
N ALA A 21 26.37 11.18 16.28
CA ALA A 21 26.19 10.92 17.72
C ALA A 21 26.60 12.11 18.57
N ASN A 22 26.07 12.16 19.79
CA ASN A 22 26.40 13.13 20.84
C ASN A 22 26.12 14.58 20.43
N ILE A 23 25.06 14.81 19.64
CA ILE A 23 24.66 16.15 19.22
C ILE A 23 23.98 16.84 20.40
N ASP A 24 24.66 17.86 20.94
CA ASP A 24 24.13 18.73 22.00
C ASP A 24 23.05 19.66 21.42
N LEU A 25 21.82 19.50 21.86
CA LEU A 25 20.68 20.30 21.39
C LEU A 25 20.52 21.62 22.15
N VAL A 26 21.17 21.77 23.30
CA VAL A 26 21.14 22.99 24.10
C VAL A 26 22.26 23.94 23.67
N GLY A 27 23.28 23.42 22.98
CA GLY A 27 24.41 24.18 22.45
C GLY A 27 24.05 25.16 21.33
N ALA A 28 24.73 26.30 21.31
CA ALA A 28 24.55 27.35 20.29
C ALA A 28 24.89 26.88 18.86
N GLU A 29 25.80 25.91 18.71
CA GLU A 29 26.21 25.35 17.43
C GLU A 29 25.05 24.62 16.73
N SER A 30 24.38 23.71 17.44
CA SER A 30 23.21 23.00 16.91
C SER A 30 22.04 23.93 16.65
N ALA A 31 21.84 24.95 17.50
CA ALA A 31 20.81 25.96 17.32
C ALA A 31 21.05 26.78 16.04
N ALA A 32 22.30 27.03 15.66
CA ALA A 32 22.66 27.69 14.41
C ALA A 32 22.54 26.74 13.19
N ALA A 33 22.96 25.48 13.32
CA ALA A 33 22.94 24.50 12.23
C ALA A 33 21.53 24.02 11.88
N TRP A 34 20.67 23.81 12.88
CA TRP A 34 19.32 23.27 12.72
C TRP A 34 18.30 23.97 13.62
N PRO A 35 18.03 25.27 13.41
CA PRO A 35 17.21 26.09 14.31
C PRO A 35 15.80 25.54 14.52
N HIS A 36 15.13 25.09 13.45
CA HIS A 36 13.79 24.50 13.54
C HIS A 36 13.78 23.12 14.24
N PHE A 37 14.86 22.35 14.09
CA PHE A 37 14.98 21.03 14.72
C PHE A 37 15.19 21.19 16.22
N VAL A 38 16.16 22.04 16.61
CA VAL A 38 16.48 22.32 18.01
C VAL A 38 15.29 22.92 18.75
N SER A 39 14.61 23.91 18.17
CA SER A 39 13.41 24.51 18.78
C SER A 39 12.38 23.45 19.17
N ARG A 40 12.12 22.47 18.29
CA ARG A 40 11.15 21.40 18.56
C ARG A 40 11.65 20.35 19.54
N ALA A 41 12.94 20.05 19.54
CA ALA A 41 13.52 19.10 20.48
C ALA A 41 13.61 19.69 21.90
N CYS A 42 13.81 21.00 22.03
CA CYS A 42 13.76 21.69 23.32
C CYS A 42 12.34 21.72 23.91
N GLU A 43 11.29 21.81 23.08
CA GLU A 43 9.89 21.72 23.54
C GLU A 43 9.58 20.39 24.24
N THR A 44 10.27 19.31 23.88
CA THR A 44 10.13 17.97 24.48
C THR A 44 11.11 17.71 25.63
N GLY A 45 12.00 18.66 25.93
CA GLY A 45 12.99 18.55 27.00
C GLY A 45 14.21 17.69 26.63
N ASP A 46 14.43 17.41 25.34
CA ASP A 46 15.56 16.61 24.87
C ASP A 46 16.84 17.46 24.89
N ALA A 47 17.89 16.94 25.52
CA ALA A 47 19.18 17.62 25.66
C ALA A 47 20.21 17.15 24.63
N VAL A 48 20.16 15.87 24.25
CA VAL A 48 21.10 15.26 23.32
C VAL A 48 20.34 14.39 22.32
N THR A 49 20.79 14.40 21.06
CA THR A 49 20.27 13.48 20.03
C THR A 49 21.37 12.71 19.32
N HIS A 50 20.99 11.55 18.81
CA HIS A 50 21.81 10.68 17.99
C HIS A 50 21.00 10.26 16.77
N ALA A 51 21.60 10.26 15.59
CA ALA A 51 21.04 9.67 14.39
C ALA A 51 21.89 8.50 13.94
N ILE A 52 21.26 7.32 13.87
CA ILE A 52 21.88 6.07 13.47
C ILE A 52 21.29 5.67 12.11
N PRO A 53 22.11 5.37 11.09
CA PRO A 53 21.63 5.08 9.76
C PRO A 53 20.92 3.72 9.74
N LEU A 54 19.73 3.68 9.16
CA LEU A 54 19.03 2.45 8.82
C LEU A 54 19.57 1.99 7.47
N ARG A 55 20.36 0.91 7.46
CA ARG A 55 21.08 0.44 6.26
C ARG A 55 20.58 -0.93 5.83
N LEU A 56 20.40 -1.10 4.53
CA LEU A 56 20.26 -2.41 3.91
C LEU A 56 21.37 -2.57 2.87
N ARG A 57 22.28 -3.51 3.12
CA ARG A 57 23.48 -3.72 2.28
C ARG A 57 24.25 -2.40 2.13
N ASN A 58 24.44 -1.92 0.89
CA ASN A 58 25.15 -0.68 0.58
C ASN A 58 24.24 0.56 0.47
N ARG A 59 22.97 0.46 0.89
CA ARG A 59 22.00 1.57 0.78
C ARG A 59 21.48 2.00 2.14
N VAL A 60 21.44 3.31 2.36
CA VAL A 60 20.75 3.92 3.50
C VAL A 60 19.28 4.06 3.14
N VAL A 61 18.39 3.46 3.93
CA VAL A 61 16.94 3.47 3.72
C VAL A 61 16.21 4.45 4.65
N GLY A 62 16.93 4.96 5.66
CA GLY A 62 16.42 5.95 6.60
C GLY A 62 17.44 6.25 7.70
N ALA A 63 16.97 6.90 8.76
CA ALA A 63 17.74 7.12 9.98
C ALA A 63 16.83 6.89 11.20
N LEU A 64 17.39 6.26 12.24
CA LEU A 64 16.81 6.10 13.56
C LEU A 64 17.33 7.23 14.45
N ASN A 65 16.40 8.02 15.00
CA ASN A 65 16.75 9.08 15.94
C ASN A 65 16.55 8.60 17.37
N LEU A 66 17.58 8.79 18.19
CA LEU A 66 17.55 8.57 19.63
C LEU A 66 17.64 9.94 20.29
N PHE A 67 16.79 10.17 21.29
CA PHE A 67 16.76 11.40 22.06
C PHE A 67 16.99 11.08 23.53
N GLN A 68 17.71 11.97 24.22
CA GLN A 68 18.09 11.79 25.61
C GLN A 68 17.92 13.10 26.36
N ASN A 69 17.29 13.03 27.53
CA ASN A 69 17.12 14.19 28.43
C ASN A 69 18.32 14.36 29.37
N THR A 70 19.27 13.43 29.35
CA THR A 70 20.49 13.45 30.15
C THR A 70 21.71 13.70 29.26
N PRO A 71 22.70 14.49 29.69
CA PRO A 71 23.88 14.85 28.90
C PRO A 71 24.92 13.70 28.77
N ARG A 72 24.50 12.44 28.99
CA ARG A 72 25.39 11.29 28.85
C ARG A 72 25.76 11.11 27.39
N LYS A 73 27.06 11.13 27.10
CA LYS A 73 27.58 10.80 25.78
C LYS A 73 27.56 9.28 25.56
N LEU A 74 27.17 8.87 24.37
CA LEU A 74 27.33 7.50 23.90
C LEU A 74 28.80 7.28 23.50
N GLY A 75 29.39 6.21 24.01
CA GLY A 75 30.70 5.73 23.59
C GLY A 75 30.63 4.93 22.29
N GLU A 76 31.77 4.47 21.80
CA GLU A 76 31.83 3.66 20.57
C GLU A 76 31.02 2.37 20.67
N ASP A 77 31.08 1.69 21.83
CA ASP A 77 30.33 0.46 22.08
C ASP A 77 28.81 0.70 22.06
N ASP A 78 28.36 1.82 22.62
CA ASP A 78 26.93 2.19 22.60
C ASP A 78 26.44 2.49 21.17
N ILE A 79 27.27 3.16 20.37
CA ILE A 79 26.98 3.46 18.97
C ILE A 79 26.96 2.16 18.15
N ALA A 80 27.88 1.24 18.40
CA ALA A 80 27.92 -0.07 17.75
C ALA A 80 26.66 -0.89 18.08
N LEU A 81 26.24 -0.90 19.35
CA LEU A 81 25.01 -1.55 19.78
C LEU A 81 23.78 -0.91 19.13
N ALA A 82 23.72 0.42 19.11
CA ALA A 82 22.63 1.16 18.46
C ALA A 82 22.57 0.86 16.95
N GLN A 83 23.72 0.72 16.28
CA GLN A 83 23.78 0.32 14.88
C GLN A 83 23.26 -1.12 14.68
N ALA A 84 23.67 -2.07 15.52
CA ALA A 84 23.17 -3.45 15.43
C ALA A 84 21.64 -3.51 15.59
N LEU A 85 21.06 -2.74 16.51
CA LEU A 85 19.61 -2.63 16.67
C LEU A 85 18.95 -1.96 15.46
N ALA A 86 19.56 -0.92 14.91
CA ALA A 86 19.09 -0.23 13.71
C ALA A 86 19.09 -1.17 12.49
N ASP A 87 20.07 -2.05 12.36
CA ASP A 87 20.15 -3.04 11.27
C ASP A 87 19.02 -4.07 11.40
N VAL A 88 18.76 -4.60 12.60
CA VAL A 88 17.64 -5.52 12.85
C VAL A 88 16.30 -4.84 12.58
N ALA A 89 16.10 -3.61 13.06
CA ALA A 89 14.89 -2.84 12.79
C ALA A 89 14.71 -2.58 11.30
N THR A 90 15.80 -2.31 10.57
CA THR A 90 15.76 -2.12 9.10
C THR A 90 15.24 -3.37 8.40
N ILE A 91 15.73 -4.56 8.78
CA ILE A 91 15.28 -5.83 8.21
C ILE A 91 13.77 -6.02 8.48
N ALA A 92 13.33 -5.81 9.72
CA ALA A 92 11.93 -5.99 10.11
C ALA A 92 10.98 -5.04 9.35
N ILE A 93 11.31 -3.74 9.27
CA ILE A 93 10.52 -2.73 8.55
C ILE A 93 10.40 -3.05 7.06
N LEU A 94 11.47 -3.57 6.45
CA LEU A 94 11.45 -3.92 5.03
C LEU A 94 10.72 -5.24 4.75
N GLN A 95 10.78 -6.20 5.66
CA GLN A 95 10.01 -7.44 5.58
C GLN A 95 8.51 -7.17 5.66
N GLU A 96 8.06 -6.35 6.60
CA GLU A 96 6.66 -5.95 6.75
C GLU A 96 6.13 -5.31 5.45
N ARG A 97 6.85 -4.34 4.88
CA ARG A 97 6.46 -3.70 3.61
C ARG A 97 6.40 -4.66 2.43
N THR A 98 7.30 -5.64 2.39
CA THR A 98 7.31 -6.65 1.31
C THR A 98 6.08 -7.55 1.41
N LEU A 99 5.68 -7.93 2.62
CA LEU A 99 4.46 -8.69 2.86
C LEU A 99 3.21 -7.87 2.50
N GLU A 100 3.12 -6.61 2.94
CA GLU A 100 2.02 -5.72 2.58
C GLU A 100 1.87 -5.56 1.06
N GLN A 101 2.97 -5.39 0.33
CA GLN A 101 2.96 -5.31 -1.14
C GLN A 101 2.50 -6.62 -1.79
N SER A 102 2.95 -7.77 -1.27
CA SER A 102 2.54 -9.09 -1.76
C SER A 102 1.05 -9.36 -1.54
N TYR A 103 0.47 -8.92 -0.42
CA TYR A 103 -0.97 -9.04 -0.17
C TYR A 103 -1.81 -8.18 -1.13
N VAL A 104 -1.33 -6.97 -1.48
CA VAL A 104 -2.02 -6.09 -2.43
C VAL A 104 -1.99 -6.66 -3.86
N GLU A 105 -0.86 -7.20 -4.30
CA GLU A 105 -0.73 -7.76 -5.66
C GLU A 105 -1.53 -9.06 -5.85
N ASN A 106 -1.47 -9.99 -4.89
CA ASN A 106 -2.26 -11.23 -4.97
C ASN A 106 -3.77 -10.96 -4.92
N GLY A 107 -4.21 -10.03 -4.07
CA GLY A 107 -5.62 -9.67 -3.96
C GLY A 107 -6.20 -9.10 -5.26
N LEU A 108 -5.43 -8.35 -6.05
CA LEU A 108 -5.91 -7.81 -7.33
C LEU A 108 -6.04 -8.89 -8.40
N LEU A 109 -5.10 -9.84 -8.46
CA LEU A 109 -5.14 -10.96 -9.41
C LEU A 109 -6.25 -11.96 -9.08
N GLU A 110 -6.39 -12.34 -7.80
CA GLU A 110 -7.46 -13.24 -7.35
C GLU A 110 -8.84 -12.64 -7.60
N ASN A 111 -9.04 -11.35 -7.30
CA ASN A 111 -10.30 -10.68 -7.58
C ASN A 111 -10.61 -10.63 -9.09
N ALA A 112 -9.62 -10.40 -9.95
CA ALA A 112 -9.80 -10.38 -11.40
C ALA A 112 -10.16 -11.77 -11.95
N LEU A 113 -9.51 -12.83 -11.46
CA LEU A 113 -9.77 -14.21 -11.88
C LEU A 113 -11.13 -14.70 -11.40
N THR A 114 -11.48 -14.51 -10.13
CA THR A 114 -12.79 -14.88 -9.57
C THR A 114 -13.92 -14.13 -10.29
N SER A 115 -13.74 -12.83 -10.54
CA SER A 115 -14.68 -12.03 -11.33
C SER A 115 -14.92 -12.61 -12.73
N ARG A 116 -13.85 -13.00 -13.43
CA ARG A 116 -13.97 -13.57 -14.78
C ARG A 116 -14.70 -14.91 -14.78
N ILE A 117 -14.40 -15.80 -13.83
CA ILE A 117 -15.07 -17.10 -13.72
C ILE A 117 -16.58 -16.92 -13.52
N LEU A 118 -16.98 -16.08 -12.57
CA LEU A 118 -18.39 -15.82 -12.29
C LEU A 118 -19.13 -15.21 -13.50
N ILE A 119 -18.48 -14.30 -14.22
CA ILE A 119 -19.06 -13.71 -15.43
C ILE A 119 -19.26 -14.77 -16.51
N GLU A 120 -18.28 -15.65 -16.77
CA GLU A 120 -18.45 -16.72 -17.77
C GLU A 120 -19.55 -17.71 -17.39
N GLN A 121 -19.67 -18.08 -16.10
CA GLN A 121 -20.75 -18.94 -15.63
C GLN A 121 -22.13 -18.31 -15.85
N VAL A 122 -22.27 -17.02 -15.54
CA VAL A 122 -23.53 -16.30 -15.74
C VAL A 122 -23.88 -16.17 -17.23
N LYS A 123 -22.90 -15.95 -18.12
CA LYS A 123 -23.17 -15.98 -19.56
C LYS A 123 -23.79 -17.31 -19.98
N GLY A 124 -23.24 -18.43 -19.52
CA GLY A 124 -23.76 -19.76 -19.80
C GLY A 124 -25.17 -19.97 -19.28
N VAL A 125 -25.43 -19.60 -18.01
CA VAL A 125 -26.76 -19.69 -17.39
C VAL A 125 -27.81 -18.88 -18.17
N LEU A 126 -27.46 -17.65 -18.56
CA LEU A 126 -28.37 -16.77 -19.29
C LEU A 126 -28.60 -17.22 -20.74
N ALA A 127 -27.54 -17.69 -21.43
CA ALA A 127 -27.64 -18.22 -22.78
C ALA A 127 -28.57 -19.44 -22.85
N GLU A 128 -28.41 -20.36 -21.91
CA GLU A 128 -29.27 -21.54 -21.79
C GLU A 128 -30.72 -21.14 -21.46
N ARG A 129 -30.91 -20.25 -20.46
CA ARG A 129 -32.25 -19.82 -20.04
C ARG A 129 -33.02 -19.08 -21.14
N TRP A 130 -32.34 -18.29 -21.95
CA TRP A 130 -32.96 -17.50 -23.03
C TRP A 130 -32.91 -18.20 -24.39
N ASN A 131 -32.33 -19.40 -24.47
CA ASN A 131 -32.12 -20.14 -25.72
C ASN A 131 -31.49 -19.25 -26.82
N THR A 132 -30.40 -18.56 -26.46
CA THR A 132 -29.72 -17.57 -27.30
C THR A 132 -28.20 -17.81 -27.31
N SER A 133 -27.47 -17.08 -28.15
CA SER A 133 -26.01 -17.19 -28.17
C SER A 133 -25.40 -16.64 -26.87
N VAL A 134 -24.22 -17.16 -26.50
CA VAL A 134 -23.44 -16.66 -25.36
C VAL A 134 -23.13 -15.16 -25.52
N ASP A 135 -22.90 -14.70 -26.74
CA ASP A 135 -22.58 -13.30 -27.05
C ASP A 135 -23.81 -12.39 -26.88
N ASP A 136 -24.99 -12.80 -27.35
CA ASP A 136 -26.24 -12.05 -27.19
C ASP A 136 -26.65 -11.99 -25.71
N ALA A 137 -26.53 -13.10 -25.00
CA ALA A 137 -26.79 -13.17 -23.56
C ALA A 137 -25.84 -12.23 -22.80
N PHE A 138 -24.55 -12.21 -23.16
CA PHE A 138 -23.57 -11.31 -22.56
C PHE A 138 -23.85 -9.84 -22.87
N ALA A 139 -24.27 -9.53 -24.10
CA ALA A 139 -24.63 -8.18 -24.50
C ALA A 139 -25.82 -7.65 -23.70
N ALA A 140 -26.87 -8.47 -23.51
CA ALA A 140 -28.02 -8.13 -22.68
C ALA A 140 -27.65 -7.97 -21.20
N PHE A 141 -26.88 -8.90 -20.65
CA PHE A 141 -26.36 -8.86 -19.27
C PHE A 141 -25.56 -7.59 -19.00
N ARG A 142 -24.61 -7.26 -19.88
CA ARG A 142 -23.77 -6.06 -19.78
C ARG A 142 -24.60 -4.78 -19.91
N SER A 143 -25.58 -4.76 -20.81
CA SER A 143 -26.45 -3.60 -21.01
C SER A 143 -27.31 -3.33 -19.78
N TYR A 144 -27.86 -4.37 -19.16
CA TYR A 144 -28.63 -4.27 -17.93
C TYR A 144 -27.80 -3.72 -16.77
N ALA A 145 -26.60 -4.28 -16.55
CA ALA A 145 -25.69 -3.82 -15.51
C ALA A 145 -25.33 -2.35 -15.69
N ARG A 146 -25.00 -1.94 -16.93
CA ARG A 146 -24.65 -0.56 -17.27
C ARG A 146 -25.82 0.41 -17.04
N ALA A 147 -27.03 0.05 -17.48
CA ALA A 147 -28.22 0.89 -17.31
C ALA A 147 -28.59 1.15 -15.84
N ARG A 148 -28.09 0.30 -14.92
CA ARG A 148 -28.34 0.38 -13.47
C ARG A 148 -27.09 0.72 -12.65
N HIS A 149 -25.99 1.11 -13.31
CA HIS A 149 -24.72 1.42 -12.67
C HIS A 149 -24.17 0.30 -11.75
N LEU A 150 -24.45 -0.96 -12.09
CA LEU A 150 -23.97 -2.13 -11.35
C LEU A 150 -22.62 -2.61 -11.90
N ARG A 151 -21.74 -3.06 -11.01
CA ARG A 151 -20.53 -3.78 -11.41
C ARG A 151 -20.93 -5.16 -11.93
N LEU A 152 -20.40 -5.52 -13.09
CA LEU A 152 -20.75 -6.78 -13.76
C LEU A 152 -20.39 -8.01 -12.91
N SER A 153 -19.27 -7.93 -12.19
CA SER A 153 -18.78 -8.96 -11.28
C SER A 153 -19.68 -9.16 -10.06
N GLU A 154 -20.16 -8.07 -9.44
CA GLU A 154 -21.10 -8.13 -8.31
C GLU A 154 -22.45 -8.70 -8.74
N LEU A 155 -22.96 -8.25 -9.90
CA LEU A 155 -24.20 -8.79 -10.43
C LEU A 155 -24.04 -10.27 -10.78
N ALA A 156 -22.91 -10.69 -11.33
CA ALA A 156 -22.64 -12.09 -11.61
C ALA A 156 -22.59 -12.93 -10.32
N ALA A 157 -21.90 -12.45 -9.29
CA ALA A 157 -21.84 -13.10 -7.98
C ALA A 157 -23.24 -13.28 -7.38
N ARG A 158 -24.10 -12.25 -7.43
CA ARG A 158 -25.48 -12.32 -6.93
C ARG A 158 -26.34 -13.32 -7.70
N ILE A 159 -26.15 -13.44 -9.02
CA ILE A 159 -26.86 -14.43 -9.84
C ILE A 159 -26.45 -15.85 -9.44
N ILE A 160 -25.15 -16.11 -9.30
CA ILE A 160 -24.63 -17.43 -8.93
C ILE A 160 -25.01 -17.81 -7.48
N ALA A 161 -25.04 -16.83 -6.57
CA ALA A 161 -25.50 -17.03 -5.19
C ALA A 161 -27.02 -17.26 -5.10
N GLY A 162 -27.79 -16.98 -6.15
CA GLY A 162 -29.26 -17.06 -6.15
C GLY A 162 -29.96 -15.84 -5.56
N ASP A 163 -29.22 -14.78 -5.22
CA ASP A 163 -29.72 -13.54 -4.61
C ASP A 163 -30.25 -12.52 -5.65
N PHE A 164 -30.30 -12.91 -6.90
CA PHE A 164 -30.79 -12.08 -8.00
C PHE A 164 -31.62 -12.91 -8.98
N ASP A 165 -32.86 -12.49 -9.19
CA ASP A 165 -33.72 -13.10 -10.21
C ASP A 165 -33.33 -12.61 -11.61
N THR A 166 -32.79 -13.53 -12.42
CA THR A 166 -32.39 -13.24 -13.80
C THR A 166 -33.55 -12.90 -14.73
N ALA A 167 -34.82 -13.09 -14.32
CA ALA A 167 -35.97 -12.58 -15.07
C ALA A 167 -36.05 -11.04 -15.10
N ALA A 168 -35.38 -10.35 -14.17
CA ALA A 168 -35.28 -8.89 -14.20
C ALA A 168 -34.42 -8.37 -15.36
N ILE A 169 -33.57 -9.21 -15.96
CA ILE A 169 -32.74 -8.86 -17.10
C ILE A 169 -33.53 -9.15 -18.38
N PRO A 170 -33.81 -8.14 -19.23
CA PRO A 170 -34.50 -8.36 -20.49
C PRO A 170 -33.69 -9.30 -21.38
N ALA A 171 -34.32 -10.37 -21.87
CA ALA A 171 -33.73 -11.26 -22.85
C ALA A 171 -33.45 -10.47 -24.15
N PRO A 172 -32.35 -10.76 -24.86
CA PRO A 172 -32.07 -10.13 -26.15
C PRO A 172 -33.16 -10.49 -27.15
N THR A 173 -33.57 -9.52 -27.98
CA THR A 173 -34.48 -9.77 -29.10
C THR A 173 -33.76 -10.68 -30.09
N THR A 174 -34.11 -11.97 -30.10
CA THR A 174 -33.47 -12.94 -30.98
C THR A 174 -33.80 -12.64 -32.43
N THR A 175 -32.85 -12.14 -33.20
CA THR A 175 -32.87 -12.33 -34.66
C THR A 175 -32.29 -13.72 -34.89
N ARG A 176 -33.12 -14.72 -35.20
CA ARG A 176 -32.62 -16.07 -35.51
C ARG A 176 -31.64 -15.98 -36.69
N PRO A 177 -30.45 -16.59 -36.62
CA PRO A 177 -29.63 -16.81 -37.80
C PRO A 177 -30.34 -17.88 -38.65
N GLY A 178 -31.26 -17.44 -39.50
CA GLY A 178 -32.13 -18.32 -40.29
C GLY A 178 -33.26 -17.63 -41.07
N ASP A 179 -33.64 -16.38 -40.76
CA ASP A 179 -34.71 -15.66 -41.48
C ASP A 179 -34.24 -14.94 -42.77
N HIS A 180 -33.27 -15.53 -43.47
CA HIS A 180 -33.04 -15.23 -44.89
C HIS A 180 -33.44 -16.47 -45.70
N HIS A 181 -34.74 -16.55 -46.00
CA HIS A 181 -35.25 -17.36 -47.10
C HIS A 181 -36.03 -16.46 -48.05
N ASP A 182 -35.68 -16.65 -49.33
CA ASP A 182 -36.15 -16.02 -50.57
C ASP A 182 -35.70 -14.59 -50.92
#